data_AF-A0A6P6T157-F1
#
_entry.id   AF-A0A6P6T157-F1
#
_cell.length_a   1.000
_cell.length_b   1.000
_cell.length_c   1.000
_cell.angle_alpha   90.00
_cell.angle_beta   90.00
_cell.angle_gamma   90.00
#
_symmetry.space_group_name_H-M   'P 1'
#
loop_
_entity.id
_entity.type
_entity.pdbx_description
1 polymer ?
#
loop_
_entity_poly.entity_id
_entity_poly.type
_entity_poly.pdbx_seq_one_letter_code
_entity_poly.pdbx_strand_id
1 'polypeptide(L)'
;MVRAPQLTHLGTGSFGPGEIVAQGEQEPDYVSAFAACKSLVCLSGFREINAHYLPAIVPVCANLTSLNLSYATISTEQLKSFIYHCHKLQTLWVLDSVCDEGLQAVAATCKDLHEPVQVSFGRD
;
A
#
# COMPACT_ATOMS: atom_id res chain seq x y z
N MET A 1 -13.94 3.23 6.51
CA MET A 1 -13.72 3.59 5.09
C MET A 1 -15.02 3.72 4.31
N VAL A 2 -15.89 2.69 4.28
CA VAL A 2 -17.19 2.73 3.55
C VAL A 2 -18.07 3.94 3.90
N ARG A 3 -18.04 4.40 5.15
CA ARG A 3 -18.80 5.58 5.63
C ARG A 3 -18.12 6.93 5.39
N ALA A 4 -16.94 6.95 4.78
CA ALA A 4 -16.13 8.14 4.52
C ALA A 4 -15.50 8.08 3.11
N PRO A 5 -16.31 8.10 2.03
CA PRO A 5 -15.81 7.97 0.65
C PRO A 5 -14.91 9.13 0.20
N GLN A 6 -15.01 10.28 0.90
CA GLN A 6 -14.22 11.49 0.65
C GLN A 6 -12.88 11.52 1.41
N LEU A 7 -12.51 10.45 2.10
CA LEU A 7 -11.24 10.38 2.81
C LEU A 7 -10.07 10.51 1.82
N THR A 8 -9.17 11.46 2.07
CA THR A 8 -8.02 11.74 1.21
C THR A 8 -6.72 11.09 1.71
N HIS A 9 -6.63 10.88 3.02
CA HIS A 9 -5.44 10.32 3.69
C HIS A 9 -5.86 9.17 4.60
N LEU A 10 -5.17 8.05 4.51
CA LEU A 10 -5.42 6.89 5.35
C LEU A 10 -4.11 6.28 5.82
N GLY A 11 -3.97 6.12 7.14
CA GLY A 11 -2.99 5.24 7.76
C GLY A 11 -3.69 3.96 8.21
N THR A 12 -3.31 2.80 7.68
CA THR A 12 -3.96 1.52 7.99
C THR A 12 -3.60 0.99 9.38
N GLY A 13 -2.47 1.43 9.96
CA GLY A 13 -1.96 0.84 11.20
C GLY A 13 -1.35 -0.54 10.93
N SER A 14 -1.76 -1.55 11.72
CA SER A 14 -1.48 -2.96 11.43
C SER A 14 -2.40 -3.43 10.30
N PHE A 15 -1.86 -4.13 9.31
CA PHE A 15 -2.57 -4.54 8.10
C PHE A 15 -2.51 -6.05 7.89
N GLY A 16 -3.22 -6.76 8.75
CA GLY A 16 -3.29 -8.21 8.78
C GLY A 16 -4.51 -8.68 9.56
N PRO A 17 -4.65 -10.00 9.78
CA PRO A 17 -5.67 -10.50 10.70
C PRO A 17 -5.30 -9.99 12.10
N GLY A 18 -6.25 -9.39 12.83
CA GLY A 18 -6.00 -8.99 14.21
C GLY A 18 -5.66 -10.21 15.08
N GLU A 19 -4.75 -10.05 16.05
CA GLU A 19 -4.31 -11.14 16.95
C GLU A 19 -5.45 -11.78 17.77
N ILE A 20 -6.64 -11.18 17.78
CA ILE A 20 -7.80 -11.62 18.53
C ILE A 20 -8.98 -11.75 17.56
N VAL A 21 -8.93 -12.73 16.65
CA VAL A 21 -10.17 -13.17 16.00
C VAL A 21 -10.96 -13.94 17.04
N ALA A 22 -11.81 -13.22 17.79
CA ALA A 22 -12.85 -13.87 18.56
C ALA A 22 -13.60 -14.80 17.60
N GLN A 23 -13.69 -16.08 17.95
CA GLN A 23 -14.31 -17.11 17.12
C GLN A 23 -15.71 -16.63 16.68
N GLY A 24 -15.85 -16.20 15.42
CA GLY A 24 -17.12 -15.75 14.85
C GLY A 24 -17.15 -14.37 14.18
N GLU A 25 -16.10 -13.55 14.26
CA GLU A 25 -16.08 -12.30 13.45
C GLU A 25 -15.70 -12.60 12.00
N GLN A 26 -16.58 -12.18 11.08
CA GLN A 26 -16.33 -12.25 9.63
C GLN A 26 -15.11 -11.41 9.28
N GLU A 27 -14.21 -11.99 8.47
CA GLU A 27 -13.03 -11.29 7.98
C GLU A 27 -13.43 -9.96 7.32
N PRO A 28 -12.77 -8.84 7.68
CA PRO A 28 -13.11 -7.53 7.12
C PRO A 28 -12.91 -7.52 5.59
N ASP A 29 -13.94 -7.09 4.86
CA ASP A 29 -13.87 -6.90 3.40
C ASP A 29 -13.10 -5.62 3.05
N TYR A 30 -11.77 -5.73 3.04
CA TYR A 30 -10.89 -4.63 2.68
C TYR A 30 -11.05 -4.20 1.22
N VAL A 31 -11.40 -5.11 0.31
CA VAL A 31 -11.57 -4.79 -1.12
C VAL A 31 -12.69 -3.77 -1.28
N SER A 32 -13.87 -4.04 -0.70
CA SER A 32 -14.99 -3.11 -0.71
C SER A 32 -14.68 -1.81 0.04
N ALA A 33 -13.94 -1.90 1.15
CA ALA A 33 -13.54 -0.74 1.93
C ALA A 33 -12.67 0.24 1.12
N PHE A 34 -11.61 -0.24 0.47
CA PHE A 34 -10.76 0.58 -0.40
C PHE A 34 -11.50 1.05 -1.64
N ALA A 35 -12.31 0.19 -2.27
CA ALA A 35 -13.12 0.57 -3.42
C ALA A 35 -14.08 1.73 -3.11
N ALA A 36 -14.55 1.88 -1.87
CA ALA A 36 -15.40 3.00 -1.46
C ALA A 36 -14.64 4.34 -1.31
N CYS A 37 -13.31 4.32 -1.09
CA CYS A 37 -12.49 5.51 -0.88
C CYS A 37 -12.07 6.16 -2.21
N LYS A 38 -13.01 6.82 -2.88
CA LYS A 38 -12.80 7.41 -4.22
C LYS A 38 -11.82 8.59 -4.25
N SER A 39 -11.69 9.31 -3.14
CA SER A 39 -10.87 10.53 -3.04
C SER A 39 -9.50 10.29 -2.39
N LEU A 40 -9.11 9.03 -2.17
CA LEU A 40 -7.87 8.70 -1.47
C LEU A 40 -6.65 9.00 -2.35
N VAL A 41 -5.73 9.81 -1.82
CA VAL A 41 -4.50 10.24 -2.50
C VAL A 41 -3.25 9.86 -1.71
N CYS A 42 -3.37 9.65 -0.40
CA CYS A 42 -2.26 9.29 0.48
C CYS A 42 -2.58 8.03 1.29
N LEU A 43 -1.70 7.03 1.23
CA LEU A 43 -1.86 5.76 1.94
C LEU A 43 -0.57 5.39 2.68
N SER A 44 -0.69 5.01 3.96
CA SER A 44 0.43 4.64 4.83
C SER A 44 0.03 3.61 5.87
N GLY A 45 0.95 3.20 6.76
CA GLY A 45 0.69 2.24 7.84
C GLY A 45 1.38 0.92 7.54
N PHE A 46 0.61 -0.09 7.18
CA PHE A 46 1.08 -1.41 6.73
C PHE A 46 2.06 -2.11 7.67
N ARG A 47 1.93 -1.90 8.99
CA ARG A 47 2.66 -2.70 9.98
C ARG A 47 2.17 -4.13 9.92
N GLU A 48 3.08 -5.09 10.13
CA GLU A 48 2.76 -6.53 10.22
C GLU A 48 1.92 -7.01 9.03
N ILE A 49 2.27 -6.52 7.84
CA ILE A 49 1.45 -6.74 6.65
C ILE A 49 1.31 -8.24 6.35
N ASN A 50 0.07 -8.70 6.21
CA ASN A 50 -0.20 -9.97 5.56
C ASN A 50 -0.41 -9.70 4.06
N ALA A 51 0.51 -10.24 3.25
CA ALA A 51 0.51 -10.03 1.81
C ALA A 51 -0.76 -10.51 1.09
N HIS A 52 -1.57 -11.38 1.71
CA HIS A 52 -2.87 -11.78 1.18
C HIS A 52 -3.83 -10.59 1.00
N TYR A 53 -3.67 -9.52 1.79
CA TYR A 53 -4.51 -8.33 1.72
C TYR A 53 -4.00 -7.26 0.74
N LEU A 54 -2.78 -7.40 0.21
CA LEU A 54 -2.23 -6.41 -0.73
C LEU A 54 -3.13 -6.16 -1.96
N PRO A 55 -3.74 -7.17 -2.59
CA PRO A 55 -4.68 -6.92 -3.70
C PRO A 55 -5.84 -5.99 -3.35
N ALA A 56 -6.21 -5.87 -2.06
CA ALA A 56 -7.29 -5.00 -1.64
C ALA A 56 -7.02 -3.52 -1.84
N ILE A 57 -5.76 -3.09 -1.98
CA ILE A 57 -5.40 -1.67 -2.20
C ILE A 57 -5.44 -1.26 -3.68
N VAL A 58 -5.46 -2.22 -4.61
CA VAL A 58 -5.47 -1.97 -6.06
C VAL A 58 -6.55 -0.96 -6.50
N PRO A 59 -7.79 -0.96 -5.96
CA PRO A 59 -8.83 -0.02 -6.35
C PRO A 59 -8.50 1.47 -6.13
N VAL A 60 -7.56 1.79 -5.25
CA VAL A 60 -7.16 3.19 -4.97
C VAL A 60 -5.86 3.60 -5.64
N CYS A 61 -5.05 2.65 -6.13
CA CYS A 61 -3.72 2.89 -6.70
C CYS A 61 -3.69 3.98 -7.79
N ALA A 62 -4.67 4.01 -8.68
CA ALA A 62 -4.73 4.97 -9.79
C ALA A 62 -4.91 6.44 -9.34
N ASN A 63 -5.28 6.68 -8.08
CA ASN A 63 -5.44 8.01 -7.50
C ASN A 63 -4.35 8.38 -6.50
N LEU A 64 -3.53 7.44 -6.05
CA LEU A 64 -2.50 7.72 -5.06
C LEU A 64 -1.40 8.62 -5.64
N THR A 65 -1.12 9.71 -4.94
CA THR A 65 0.06 10.56 -5.15
C THR A 65 1.14 10.26 -4.12
N SER A 66 0.78 9.66 -2.98
CA SER A 66 1.70 9.33 -1.90
C SER A 66 1.44 7.93 -1.34
N LEU A 67 2.47 7.10 -1.29
CA LEU A 67 2.40 5.74 -0.74
C LEU A 67 3.59 5.48 0.19
N ASN A 68 3.30 5.17 1.44
CA ASN A 68 4.32 4.87 2.44
C ASN A 68 4.24 3.42 2.91
N LEU A 69 5.22 2.63 2.50
CA LEU A 69 5.44 1.22 2.84
C LEU A 69 6.67 1.02 3.74
N SER A 70 7.16 2.08 4.40
CA SER A 70 8.36 2.01 5.26
C SER A 70 8.26 1.05 6.45
N TYR A 71 7.05 0.59 6.79
CA TYR A 71 6.81 -0.43 7.82
C TYR A 71 6.36 -1.78 7.26
N ALA A 72 6.39 -1.95 5.93
CA ALA A 72 5.87 -3.13 5.25
C ALA A 72 7.03 -3.94 4.65
N THR A 73 7.32 -5.11 5.24
CA THR A 73 8.26 -6.08 4.65
C THR A 73 7.56 -6.82 3.53
N ILE A 74 7.70 -6.31 2.30
CA ILE A 74 7.14 -6.92 1.09
C ILE A 74 8.25 -7.32 0.12
N SER A 75 8.02 -8.39 -0.64
CA SER A 75 8.91 -8.82 -1.71
C SER A 75 8.74 -7.97 -2.98
N THR A 76 9.71 -8.07 -3.89
CA THR A 76 9.64 -7.52 -5.24
C THR A 76 8.33 -7.88 -5.97
N GLU A 77 7.92 -9.15 -5.94
CA GLU A 77 6.72 -9.60 -6.65
C GLU A 77 5.43 -9.09 -6.00
N GLN A 78 5.43 -8.96 -4.67
CA GLN A 78 4.33 -8.33 -3.94
C GLN A 78 4.21 -6.85 -4.27
N LEU A 79 5.31 -6.10 -4.35
CA LEU A 79 5.29 -4.71 -4.83
C LEU A 79 4.73 -4.62 -6.26
N LYS A 80 5.25 -5.46 -7.16
CA LYS A 80 4.81 -5.52 -8.56
C LYS A 80 3.32 -5.81 -8.70
N SER A 81 2.72 -6.56 -7.78
CA SER A 81 1.30 -6.92 -7.83
C SER A 81 0.34 -5.72 -7.85
N PHE A 82 0.75 -4.55 -7.34
CA PHE A 82 -0.09 -3.35 -7.31
C PHE A 82 0.59 -2.10 -7.88
N ILE A 83 1.93 -2.00 -7.87
CA ILE A 83 2.63 -0.77 -8.28
C ILE A 83 2.35 -0.37 -9.73
N TYR A 84 2.06 -1.35 -10.61
CA TYR A 84 1.70 -1.12 -12.01
C TYR A 84 0.41 -0.32 -12.19
N HIS A 85 -0.37 -0.10 -11.13
CA HIS A 85 -1.58 0.70 -11.14
C HIS A 85 -1.38 2.11 -10.56
N CYS A 86 -0.20 2.43 -10.00
CA CYS A 86 0.10 3.67 -9.30
C CYS A 86 0.67 4.77 -10.22
N HIS A 87 -0.03 5.11 -11.31
CA HIS A 87 0.52 5.99 -12.35
C HIS A 87 0.74 7.46 -11.93
N LYS A 88 0.01 7.94 -10.91
CA LYS A 88 0.08 9.34 -10.41
C LYS A 88 1.00 9.50 -9.20
N LEU A 89 1.76 8.47 -8.86
CA LEU A 89 2.54 8.45 -7.64
C LEU A 89 3.71 9.45 -7.74
N GLN A 90 3.78 10.35 -6.76
CA GLN A 90 4.78 11.42 -6.66
C GLN A 90 5.78 11.15 -5.54
N THR A 91 5.33 10.50 -4.47
CA THR A 91 6.16 10.14 -3.31
C THR A 91 5.98 8.66 -2.95
N LEU A 92 7.10 7.96 -2.78
CA LEU A 92 7.14 6.55 -2.41
C LEU A 92 8.19 6.31 -1.31
N TRP A 93 7.76 5.66 -0.22
CA TRP A 93 8.65 5.08 0.77
C TRP A 93 8.53 3.56 0.75
N VAL A 94 9.65 2.85 0.73
CA VAL A 94 9.71 1.37 0.72
C VAL A 94 10.87 0.88 1.58
N LEU A 95 10.84 -0.39 1.96
CA LEU A 95 12.01 -1.08 2.48
C LEU A 95 12.92 -1.56 1.34
N ASP A 96 14.18 -1.82 1.66
CA ASP A 96 15.18 -2.41 0.75
C ASP A 96 14.81 -3.82 0.26
N SER A 97 13.90 -4.52 0.95
CA SER A 97 13.36 -5.84 0.58
C SER A 97 12.71 -5.91 -0.81
N VAL A 98 12.40 -4.76 -1.43
CA VAL A 98 11.84 -4.70 -2.79
C VAL A 98 12.89 -4.89 -3.88
N CYS A 99 14.18 -4.77 -3.55
CA CYS A 99 15.33 -4.88 -4.44
C CYS A 99 15.29 -3.93 -5.65
N ASP A 100 16.34 -3.96 -6.46
CA ASP A 100 16.47 -3.14 -7.66
C ASP A 100 15.37 -3.44 -8.68
N GLU A 101 14.96 -4.70 -8.82
CA GLU A 101 13.88 -5.10 -9.73
C GLU A 101 12.53 -4.48 -9.34
N GLY A 102 12.30 -4.27 -8.04
CA GLY A 102 11.12 -3.55 -7.54
C GLY A 102 11.19 -2.07 -7.91
N LEU A 103 12.34 -1.45 -7.70
CA LEU A 103 12.58 -0.05 -8.08
C LEU A 103 12.50 0.17 -9.60
N GLN A 104 12.94 -0.80 -10.41
CA GLN A 104 12.76 -0.78 -11.86
C GLN A 104 11.28 -0.78 -12.25
N ALA A 105 10.44 -1.59 -11.59
CA ALA A 105 8.99 -1.59 -11.83
C ALA A 105 8.34 -0.25 -11.43
N VAL A 106 8.78 0.35 -10.33
CA VAL A 106 8.37 1.71 -9.92
C VAL A 106 8.75 2.70 -11.02
N ALA A 107 10.01 2.74 -11.45
CA ALA A 107 10.48 3.67 -12.48
C ALA A 107 9.79 3.46 -13.84
N ALA A 108 9.45 2.22 -14.18
CA ALA A 108 8.70 1.89 -15.38
C ALA A 108 7.28 2.46 -15.35
N THR A 109 6.67 2.59 -14.17
CA THR A 109 5.24 2.93 -14.01
C THR A 109 4.99 4.38 -13.55
N CYS A 110 5.67 4.83 -12.50
CA CYS A 110 5.38 6.07 -11.78
C CYS A 110 6.18 7.22 -12.41
N LYS A 111 5.65 7.81 -13.49
CA LYS A 111 6.37 8.85 -14.26
C LYS A 111 6.39 10.22 -13.60
N ASP A 112 5.49 10.45 -12.64
CA ASP A 112 5.38 11.70 -11.88
C ASP A 112 6.16 11.66 -10.56
N LEU A 113 7.02 10.64 -10.36
CA LEU A 113 7.82 10.54 -9.14
C LEU A 113 8.88 11.66 -9.13
N HIS A 114 8.65 12.69 -8.32
CA HIS A 114 9.50 13.89 -8.25
C HIS A 114 10.61 13.76 -7.21
N GLU A 115 10.38 12.96 -6.17
CA GLU A 115 11.37 12.69 -5.13
C GLU A 115 12.07 11.35 -5.37
N PRO A 116 13.36 11.21 -5.02
CA PRO A 116 14.00 9.91 -4.98
C PRO A 116 13.19 8.97 -4.08
N VAL A 117 13.01 7.72 -4.51
CA VAL A 117 12.37 6.70 -3.67
C VAL A 117 13.12 6.63 -2.35
N GLN A 118 12.39 6.84 -1.25
CA GLN A 118 12.98 6.79 0.07
C GLN A 118 13.02 5.34 0.55
N VAL A 119 14.21 4.74 0.47
CA VAL A 119 14.47 3.37 0.89
C VAL A 119 14.92 3.38 2.35
N SER A 120 14.17 2.67 3.20
CA SER A 120 14.58 2.41 4.58
C SER A 120 15.21 1.03 4.68
N PHE A 121 16.36 0.92 5.33
CA PHE A 121 17.00 -0.36 5.59
C PHE A 121 16.28 -1.06 6.73
N GLY A 122 15.82 -2.29 6.50
CA GLY A 122 15.27 -3.11 7.58
C GLY A 122 16.31 -3.25 8.69
N ARG A 123 15.90 -3.07 9.96
CA ARG A 123 16.75 -3.46 11.09
C ARG A 123 16.64 -4.97 11.22
N ASP A 124 17.66 -5.68 10.76
CA ASP A 124 17.96 -7.04 11.23
C ASP A 124 18.24 -7.02 12.75
#